data_AF-A0A972ZF78-F1
#
_entry.id   AF-A0A972ZF78-F1
#
_cell.length_a   1.000
_cell.length_b   1.000
_cell.length_c   1.000
_cell.angle_alpha   90.00
_cell.angle_beta   90.00
_cell.angle_gamma   90.00
#
_symmetry.space_group_name_H-M   'P 1'
#
loop_
_entity.id
_entity.type
_entity.pdbx_description
1 polymer ?
#
loop_
_entity_poly.entity_id
_entity_poly.type
_entity_poly.pdbx_seq_one_letter_code
_entity_poly.pdbx_strand_id
1 'polypeptide(L)'
;MAFDSRLIVTANRRSEEEQEEILFRMLANRGYVNYGNLYDSSHIMPDWVTRLHKLYNQALPHMRGCRRLLPNNAGVRWENRAGNLIWTYSDWHPDTDATFVRLDGEKEMPWTQPVLESGNVYRSLT
;
A
#
# COMPACT_ATOMS: atom_id res chain seq x y z
N MET A 1 8.37 9.31 -17.07
CA MET A 1 7.27 8.62 -17.77
C MET A 1 6.67 7.64 -16.77
N ALA A 2 5.48 7.91 -16.25
CA ALA A 2 4.79 6.96 -15.37
C ALA A 2 4.00 6.02 -16.28
N PHE A 3 4.31 4.72 -16.22
CA PHE A 3 3.53 3.71 -16.90
C PHE A 3 2.30 3.40 -16.03
N ASP A 4 1.11 3.76 -16.51
CA ASP A 4 -0.14 3.26 -15.94
C ASP A 4 -0.24 1.76 -16.28
N SER A 5 0.17 0.92 -15.34
CA SER A 5 0.08 -0.53 -15.49
C SER A 5 -1.31 -1.01 -15.11
N ARG A 6 -1.99 -1.68 -16.05
CA ARG A 6 -3.29 -2.33 -15.84
C ARG A 6 -3.08 -3.83 -15.68
N LEU A 7 -3.50 -4.38 -14.55
CA LEU A 7 -3.58 -5.83 -14.35
C LEU A 7 -5.06 -6.25 -14.35
N ILE A 8 -5.44 -7.17 -15.24
CA ILE A 8 -6.75 -7.82 -15.21
C ILE A 8 -6.58 -9.14 -14.45
N VAL A 9 -7.30 -9.29 -13.34
CA VAL A 9 -7.25 -10.50 -12.51
C VAL A 9 -8.61 -11.18 -12.55
N THR A 10 -8.62 -12.44 -12.98
CA THR A 10 -9.80 -13.31 -12.87
C THR A 10 -9.88 -13.89 -11.46
N ALA A 11 -10.89 -13.49 -10.69
CA ALA A 11 -11.05 -13.82 -9.27
C ALA A 11 -11.17 -15.33 -8.99
N ASN A 12 -11.69 -16.12 -9.95
CA ASN A 12 -12.01 -17.55 -9.77
C ASN A 12 -10.80 -18.48 -9.53
N ARG A 13 -9.58 -17.97 -9.42
CA ARG A 13 -8.34 -18.76 -9.24
C ARG A 13 -7.49 -18.35 -8.04
N ARG A 14 -7.90 -17.37 -7.25
CA ARG A 14 -7.09 -16.83 -6.14
C ARG A 14 -7.91 -16.68 -4.86
N SER A 15 -7.29 -16.92 -3.71
CA SER A 15 -7.92 -16.68 -2.41
C SER A 15 -8.18 -15.19 -2.20
N GLU A 16 -9.05 -14.85 -1.24
CA GLU A 16 -9.28 -13.45 -0.86
C GLU A 16 -7.99 -12.77 -0.40
N GLU A 17 -7.20 -13.46 0.42
CA GLU A 17 -5.90 -12.99 0.93
C GLU A 17 -4.93 -12.66 -0.21
N GLU A 18 -4.84 -13.52 -1.23
CA GLU A 18 -4.01 -13.27 -2.42
C GLU A 18 -4.51 -12.07 -3.22
N GLN A 19 -5.83 -11.89 -3.33
CA GLN A 19 -6.42 -10.75 -4.02
C GLN A 19 -6.18 -9.44 -3.27
N GLU A 20 -6.28 -9.47 -1.94
CA GLU A 20 -5.97 -8.33 -1.08
C GLU A 20 -4.48 -7.95 -1.23
N GLU A 21 -3.57 -8.92 -1.16
CA GLU A 21 -2.13 -8.69 -1.32
C GLU A 21 -1.80 -8.08 -2.69
N ILE A 22 -2.39 -8.59 -3.76
CA ILE A 22 -2.21 -8.05 -5.11
C ILE A 22 -2.72 -6.61 -5.19
N LEU A 23 -3.91 -6.33 -4.63
CA LEU A 23 -4.45 -4.98 -4.64
C LEU A 23 -3.56 -4.02 -3.84
N PHE A 24 -3.11 -4.43 -2.67
CA PHE A 24 -2.19 -3.65 -1.84
C PHE A 24 -0.90 -3.30 -2.58
N ARG A 25 -0.25 -4.30 -3.20
CA ARG A 25 0.96 -4.10 -4.03
C ARG A 25 0.71 -3.19 -5.22
N MET A 26 -0.46 -3.30 -5.85
CA MET A 26 -0.84 -2.45 -6.98
C MET A 26 -1.05 -0.99 -6.56
N LEU A 27 -1.78 -0.75 -5.47
CA LEU A 27 -2.01 0.59 -4.92
C LEU A 27 -0.69 1.25 -4.49
N ALA A 28 0.23 0.52 -3.87
CA ALA A 28 1.58 1.00 -3.54
C ALA A 28 2.36 1.52 -4.76
N ASN A 29 2.02 1.03 -5.96
CA ASN A 29 2.62 1.41 -7.24
C ASN A 29 1.77 2.39 -8.06
N ARG A 30 0.68 2.92 -7.48
CA ARG A 30 -0.35 3.72 -8.18
C ARG A 30 -0.99 2.98 -9.37
N GLY A 31 -0.97 1.66 -9.33
CA GLY A 31 -1.66 0.82 -10.28
C GLY A 31 -3.13 0.64 -9.90
N TYR A 32 -3.89 0.08 -10.84
CA TYR A 32 -5.29 -0.29 -10.62
C TYR A 32 -5.51 -1.75 -11.04
N VAL A 33 -6.36 -2.43 -10.29
CA VAL A 33 -6.79 -3.80 -10.59
C VAL A 33 -8.28 -3.78 -10.87
N ASN A 34 -8.68 -4.40 -11.98
CA ASN A 34 -10.09 -4.65 -12.25
C ASN A 34 -10.38 -6.12 -11.98
N TYR A 35 -11.22 -6.35 -10.97
CA TYR A 35 -11.75 -7.67 -10.66
C TYR A 35 -13.16 -7.78 -11.22
N GLY A 36 -13.30 -8.33 -12.43
CA GLY A 36 -14.58 -8.41 -13.12
C GLY A 36 -15.67 -9.21 -12.39
N ASN A 37 -15.29 -10.07 -11.43
CA ASN A 37 -16.19 -10.95 -10.69
C ASN A 37 -16.31 -10.60 -9.20
N LEU A 38 -15.70 -9.51 -8.70
CA LEU A 38 -15.85 -9.12 -7.29
C LEU A 38 -17.18 -8.40 -7.01
N TYR A 39 -17.88 -7.98 -8.06
CA TYR A 39 -19.25 -7.52 -7.93
C TYR A 39 -20.14 -8.76 -7.96
N ASP A 40 -20.71 -9.10 -6.81
CA ASP A 40 -21.84 -10.03 -6.77
C ASP A 40 -23.04 -9.40 -7.50
N SER A 41 -24.14 -10.15 -7.63
CA SER A 41 -25.38 -9.61 -8.22
C SER A 41 -25.93 -8.39 -7.47
N SER A 42 -25.44 -8.11 -6.26
CA SER A 42 -25.83 -6.96 -5.43
C SER A 42 -24.89 -5.76 -5.58
N HIS A 43 -23.85 -5.85 -6.40
CA HIS A 43 -22.83 -4.81 -6.62
C HIS A 43 -22.11 -4.35 -5.34
N ILE A 44 -22.12 -5.17 -4.29
CA ILE A 44 -21.47 -4.83 -3.03
C ILE A 44 -19.97 -5.11 -3.15
N MET A 45 -19.17 -4.08 -2.87
CA MET A 45 -17.71 -4.20 -2.87
C MET A 45 -17.25 -4.80 -1.54
N PRO A 46 -16.31 -5.78 -1.54
CA PRO A 46 -15.80 -6.36 -0.29
C PRO A 46 -15.20 -5.32 0.65
N ASP A 47 -15.34 -5.54 1.96
CA ASP A 47 -14.86 -4.62 3.00
C ASP A 47 -13.35 -4.37 2.92
N TRP A 48 -12.56 -5.40 2.60
CA TRP A 48 -11.11 -5.26 2.44
C TRP A 48 -10.75 -4.34 1.26
N VAL A 49 -11.52 -4.36 0.17
CA VAL A 49 -11.32 -3.45 -0.96
C VAL A 49 -11.57 -2.01 -0.51
N THR A 50 -12.66 -1.78 0.23
CA THR A 50 -13.00 -0.45 0.77
C THR A 50 -11.92 0.06 1.71
N ARG A 51 -11.44 -0.79 2.64
CA ARG A 51 -10.35 -0.46 3.56
C ARG A 51 -9.06 -0.08 2.81
N LEU A 52 -8.66 -0.86 1.82
CA LEU A 52 -7.44 -0.57 1.04
C LEU A 52 -7.55 0.72 0.23
N HIS A 53 -8.72 1.06 -0.30
CA HIS A 53 -8.92 2.33 -1.00
C HIS A 53 -8.91 3.53 -0.03
N LYS A 54 -9.48 3.40 1.17
CA LYS A 54 -9.35 4.42 2.22
C LYS A 54 -7.88 4.67 2.56
N LEU A 55 -7.11 3.60 2.81
CA LEU A 55 -5.68 3.65 3.05
C LEU A 55 -4.92 4.32 1.91
N TYR A 56 -5.21 3.94 0.66
CA TYR A 56 -4.60 4.55 -0.51
C TYR A 56 -4.92 6.04 -0.63
N ASN A 57 -6.16 6.46 -0.37
CA ASN A 57 -6.54 7.87 -0.41
C ASN A 57 -5.81 8.70 0.65
N GLN A 58 -5.58 8.14 1.84
CA GLN A 58 -4.76 8.76 2.89
C GLN A 58 -3.29 8.86 2.47
N ALA A 59 -2.76 7.84 1.80
CA ALA A 59 -1.38 7.78 1.32
C ALA A 59 -1.11 8.68 0.10
N LEU A 60 -2.09 8.85 -0.79
CA LEU A 60 -1.94 9.48 -2.11
C LEU A 60 -1.28 10.87 -2.09
N PRO A 61 -1.60 11.78 -1.15
CA PRO A 61 -0.93 13.08 -1.05
C PRO A 61 0.59 12.98 -0.83
N HIS A 62 1.05 11.89 -0.23
CA HIS A 62 2.46 11.63 0.10
C HIS A 62 3.18 10.80 -0.98
N MET A 63 2.46 10.16 -1.90
CA MET A 63 3.01 9.42 -3.05
C MET A 63 3.46 10.37 -4.18
N ARG A 64 4.23 11.39 -3.81
CA ARG A 64 4.84 12.38 -4.71
C ARG A 64 6.34 12.15 -4.72
N GLY A 65 6.99 12.39 -5.86
CA GLY A 65 8.44 12.30 -5.99
C GLY A 65 8.92 10.95 -6.54
N CYS A 66 10.07 10.49 -6.02
CA CYS A 66 10.77 9.32 -6.56
C CYS A 66 10.30 8.03 -5.85
N ARG A 67 9.92 7.02 -6.63
CA ARG A 67 9.61 5.68 -6.13
C ARG A 67 10.88 4.82 -6.13
N ARG A 68 11.15 4.14 -5.03
CA ARG A 68 12.24 3.17 -4.89
C ARG A 68 11.73 1.87 -4.28
N LEU A 69 12.36 0.76 -4.67
CA LEU A 69 12.15 -0.51 -3.99
C LEU A 69 12.96 -0.53 -2.70
N LEU A 70 12.40 -1.11 -1.65
CA LEU A 70 13.16 -1.45 -0.45
C LEU A 70 14.07 -2.67 -0.74
N PRO A 71 15.17 -2.84 0.03
CA PRO A 71 16.00 -4.03 -0.05
C PRO A 71 15.18 -5.32 0.08
N ASN A 72 15.64 -6.39 -0.58
CA ASN A 72 15.01 -7.72 -0.56
C ASN A 72 13.53 -7.74 -0.98
N ASN A 73 13.07 -6.76 -1.77
CA ASN A 73 11.66 -6.60 -2.14
C ASN A 73 10.71 -6.45 -0.94
N ALA A 74 11.22 -5.93 0.19
CA ALA A 74 10.44 -5.78 1.42
C ALA A 74 9.31 -4.73 1.29
N GLY A 75 9.27 -3.95 0.21
CA GLY A 75 8.28 -2.91 0.02
C GLY A 75 8.67 -1.86 -1.02
N VAL A 76 7.93 -0.76 -0.99
CA VAL A 76 8.14 0.42 -1.84
C VAL A 76 8.23 1.66 -0.96
N ARG A 77 9.21 2.51 -1.24
CA ARG A 77 9.34 3.85 -0.66
C ARG A 77 9.09 4.92 -1.71
N TRP A 78 8.24 5.87 -1.37
CA TRP A 78 8.05 7.13 -2.09
C TRP A 78 8.75 8.23 -1.32
N GLU A 79 9.68 8.93 -1.98
CA GLU A 79 10.51 9.96 -1.38
C GLU A 79 10.23 11.32 -2.02
N ASN A 80 9.99 12.33 -1.18
CA ASN A 80 9.96 13.73 -1.59
C ASN A 80 10.53 14.63 -0.50
N ARG A 81 10.52 15.95 -0.76
CA ARG A 81 11.03 16.97 0.17
C ARG A 81 10.27 17.04 1.51
N ALA A 82 9.04 16.53 1.56
CA ALA A 82 8.20 16.53 2.76
C ALA A 82 8.30 15.22 3.57
N GLY A 83 9.13 14.27 3.12
CA GLY A 83 9.38 13.01 3.82
C GLY A 83 9.20 11.78 2.94
N ASN A 84 9.16 10.62 3.60
CA ASN A 84 9.03 9.32 2.97
C ASN A 84 7.67 8.70 3.30
N LEU A 85 7.06 8.05 2.31
CA LEU A 85 5.96 7.13 2.49
C LEU A 85 6.42 5.72 2.13
N ILE A 86 6.17 4.75 2.99
CA ILE A 86 6.68 3.39 2.90
C ILE A 86 5.51 2.42 2.92
N TRP A 87 5.42 1.55 1.92
CA TRP A 87 4.50 0.42 1.87
C TRP A 87 5.32 -0.86 2.08
N THR A 88 4.98 -1.67 3.09
CA THR A 88 5.72 -2.90 3.43
C THR A 88 5.01 -4.16 2.90
N TYR A 89 5.75 -5.04 2.24
CA TYR A 89 5.31 -6.36 1.76
C TYR A 89 5.86 -7.50 2.62
N SER A 90 6.88 -7.21 3.41
CA SER A 90 7.42 -8.05 4.46
C SER A 90 7.91 -7.14 5.59
N ASP A 91 8.20 -7.72 6.74
CA ASP A 91 8.81 -6.99 7.83
C ASP A 91 10.14 -6.35 7.37
N TRP A 92 10.35 -5.09 7.75
CA TRP A 92 11.51 -4.33 7.31
C TRP A 92 12.07 -3.44 8.43
N HIS A 93 13.40 -3.44 8.54
CA HIS A 93 14.12 -2.58 9.48
C HIS A 93 14.64 -1.33 8.76
N PRO A 94 14.19 -0.13 9.11
CA PRO A 94 14.74 1.10 8.58
C PRO A 94 16.15 1.36 9.13
N ASP A 95 17.09 1.66 8.22
CA ASP A 95 18.46 2.08 8.58
C ASP A 95 18.52 3.56 9.05
N THR A 96 17.47 4.06 9.70
CA THR A 96 17.33 5.47 10.08
C THR A 96 16.59 5.64 11.40
N ASP A 97 17.01 6.64 12.18
CA ASP A 97 16.34 7.05 13.43
C ASP A 97 15.07 7.89 13.20
N ALA A 98 14.53 7.89 11.98
CA ALA A 98 13.30 8.60 11.66
C ALA A 98 12.13 8.06 12.50
N THR A 99 11.27 8.96 12.97
CA THR A 99 10.02 8.55 13.61
C THR A 99 8.99 8.20 12.55
N PHE A 100 8.20 7.17 12.78
CA PHE A 100 7.18 6.72 11.83
C PHE A 100 5.78 6.90 12.37
N VAL A 101 4.83 7.08 11.45
CA VAL A 101 3.40 7.06 11.70
C VAL A 101 2.79 6.02 10.78
N ARG A 102 2.05 5.07 11.35
CA ARG A 102 1.28 4.08 10.57
C ARG A 102 -0.03 4.69 10.11
N LEU A 103 -0.36 4.50 8.83
CA LEU A 103 -1.64 4.82 8.24
C LEU A 103 -2.51 3.56 8.27
N ASP A 104 -3.74 3.64 8.75
CA ASP A 104 -4.69 2.51 8.78
C ASP A 104 -5.91 2.71 7.84
N GLY A 105 -6.00 3.88 7.19
CA GLY A 105 -7.11 4.27 6.34
C GLY A 105 -8.17 5.14 7.03
N GLU A 106 -8.12 5.30 8.36
CA GLU A 106 -9.02 6.17 9.12
C GLU A 106 -8.27 7.22 9.93
N LYS A 107 -7.13 6.85 10.51
CA LYS A 107 -6.30 7.71 11.34
C LYS A 107 -4.81 7.46 11.12
N GLU A 108 -4.04 8.39 11.66
CA GLU A 108 -2.59 8.27 11.81
C GLU A 108 -2.28 7.76 13.21
N MET A 109 -1.46 6.71 13.31
CA MET A 109 -1.05 6.12 14.57
C MET A 109 0.47 6.25 14.75
N PRO A 110 0.97 6.85 15.84
CA PRO A 110 2.40 6.87 16.12
C PRO A 110 2.98 5.44 16.12
N TRP A 111 4.14 5.26 15.49
CA TRP A 111 4.86 3.99 15.46
C TRP A 111 6.17 4.12 16.22
N THR A 112 6.38 3.23 17.18
CA THR A 112 7.53 3.28 18.11
C THR A 112 8.42 2.05 18.02
N GLN A 113 8.04 1.04 17.23
CA GLN A 113 8.82 -0.17 17.08
C GLN A 113 9.91 -0.01 16.01
N PRO A 114 11.05 -0.70 16.16
CA PRO A 114 12.16 -0.63 15.19
C PRO A 114 11.88 -1.40 13.90
N VAL A 115 10.78 -2.15 13.83
CA VAL A 115 10.39 -2.94 12.66
C VAL A 115 9.15 -2.32 12.06
N LEU A 116 9.12 -2.14 10.74
CA LEU A 116 7.90 -1.84 10.00
C LEU A 116 7.29 -3.17 9.57
N GLU A 117 6.14 -3.51 10.13
CA GLU A 117 5.45 -4.79 9.92
C GLU A 117 4.91 -4.90 8.49
N SER A 118 4.89 -6.12 7.94
CA SER A 118 4.29 -6.43 6.64
C SER A 118 2.83 -5.97 6.51
N GLY A 119 2.42 -5.57 5.30
CA GLY A 119 1.02 -5.24 4.97
C GLY A 119 0.58 -3.85 5.45
N ASN A 120 1.53 -2.99 5.82
CA ASN A 120 1.23 -1.69 6.41
C ASN A 120 1.81 -0.53 5.57
N VAL A 121 1.31 0.67 5.84
CA VAL A 121 1.80 1.90 5.23
C VAL A 121 2.26 2.86 6.31
N TYR A 122 3.46 3.41 6.15
CA TYR A 122 4.11 4.27 7.11
C TYR A 122 4.51 5.59 6.47
N ARG A 123 4.41 6.68 7.22
CA ARG A 123 4.97 7.98 6.87
C ARG A 123 6.10 8.30 7.83
N SER A 124 7.27 8.67 7.32
CA SER A 124 8.37 9.17 8.16
C SER A 124 8.11 10.63 8.53
N LEU A 125 8.30 10.97 9.79
CA LEU A 125 8.40 12.34 10.28
C LEU A 125 9.88 12.74 10.27
N THR A 126 10.21 13.82 9.57
CA THR A 126 11.55 14.46 9.62
C THR A 126 11.68 15.32 10.85
#